data_AF-A0A2N0LG07-F1
#
_entry.id   AF-A0A2N0LG07-F1
#
_cell.length_a   1.000
_cell.length_b   1.000
_cell.length_c   1.000
_cell.angle_alpha   90.00
_cell.angle_beta   90.00
_cell.angle_gamma   90.00
#
_symmetry.space_group_name_H-M   'P 1'
#
loop_
_entity.id
_entity.type
_entity.pdbx_description
1 polymer ?
#
loop_
_entity_poly.entity_id
_entity_poly.type
_entity_poly.pdbx_seq_one_letter_code
_entity_poly.pdbx_strand_id
1 'polypeptide(L)'
;MDVIFDRGDSQNPKGHALLYFRVDTEPDKVYATYVVTLPVKSDLTKYVPPFLASHLGNMPLSDLSAFAMPPVPEGIGSFAELERMSQLREDDLVYGGNMFSFDLARMMEMATEAVQVYSGLCSDALAMSSTPAEGAAAAIGEELIETLESAGSAAPEPEPEPELDGSLNVNEVLFSFMSESDKLGELSKLLGQLRFAVDGSDQANAGEVSAEITVLARHLPDNFRVNDLLEVARDNSERSSQLAKLYIDRCFRLSAGEEGAADELAIQIQLLRDQD
;
A
#
# COMPACT_ATOMS: atom_id res chain seq x y z
N MET A 1 -13.78 -6.80 23.97
CA MET A 1 -12.38 -7.25 23.96
C MET A 1 -11.68 -6.74 25.21
N ASP A 2 -10.81 -7.54 25.83
CA ASP A 2 -9.91 -7.07 26.90
C ASP A 2 -8.48 -7.06 26.37
N VAL A 3 -7.73 -5.97 26.63
CA VAL A 3 -6.31 -5.85 26.28
C VAL A 3 -5.45 -5.96 27.53
N ILE A 4 -4.29 -6.60 27.42
CA ILE A 4 -3.37 -6.83 28.55
C ILE A 4 -2.08 -6.04 28.32
N PHE A 5 -1.65 -5.27 29.31
CA PHE A 5 -0.39 -4.52 29.22
C PHE A 5 0.76 -5.37 29.75
N ASP A 6 1.67 -5.79 28.87
CA ASP A 6 2.94 -6.41 29.27
C ASP A 6 3.96 -5.33 29.66
N ARG A 7 3.86 -4.15 29.04
CA ARG A 7 4.64 -2.96 29.37
C ARG A 7 3.75 -1.73 29.26
N GLY A 8 3.86 -0.84 30.24
CA GLY A 8 3.04 0.37 30.34
C GLY A 8 2.15 0.34 31.57
N ASP A 9 1.23 1.28 31.66
CA ASP A 9 0.25 1.38 32.74
C ASP A 9 -1.13 1.61 32.11
N SER A 10 -2.08 0.69 32.32
CA SER A 10 -3.43 0.82 31.75
C SER A 10 -4.23 1.98 32.35
N GLN A 11 -3.85 2.50 33.52
CA GLN A 11 -4.44 3.69 34.11
C GLN A 11 -3.81 4.98 33.60
N ASN A 12 -2.60 4.90 33.04
CA ASN A 12 -1.86 6.03 32.48
C ASN A 12 -1.19 5.62 31.16
N PRO A 13 -1.96 5.20 30.14
CA PRO A 13 -1.40 4.77 28.87
C PRO A 13 -0.72 5.95 28.17
N LYS A 14 0.31 5.66 27.37
CA LYS A 14 1.14 6.68 26.75
C LYS A 14 0.50 7.38 25.56
N GLY A 15 -0.57 6.80 25.02
CA GLY A 15 -1.19 7.24 23.77
C GLY A 15 -0.58 6.58 22.53
N HIS A 16 0.43 5.73 22.69
CA HIS A 16 1.04 4.96 21.62
C HIS A 16 1.51 3.59 22.10
N ALA A 17 1.21 2.55 21.32
CA ALA A 17 1.45 1.17 21.72
C ALA A 17 1.84 0.27 20.55
N LEU A 18 2.73 -0.68 20.81
CA LEU A 18 2.86 -1.88 20.00
C LEU A 18 1.78 -2.87 20.46
N LEU A 19 0.74 -3.01 19.66
CA LEU A 19 -0.34 -3.96 19.87
C LEU A 19 0.01 -5.26 19.16
N TYR A 20 0.02 -6.38 19.88
CA TYR A 20 0.36 -7.66 19.30
C TYR A 20 -0.63 -8.77 19.66
N PHE A 21 -0.65 -9.78 18.81
CA PHE A 21 -1.52 -10.94 18.88
C PHE A 21 -0.72 -12.21 18.65
N ARG A 22 -1.29 -13.35 19.03
CA ARG A 22 -0.73 -14.68 18.78
C ARG A 22 -1.72 -15.55 18.04
N VAL A 23 -1.19 -16.47 17.24
CA VAL A 23 -1.98 -17.53 16.59
C VAL A 23 -1.69 -18.84 17.31
N ASP A 24 -2.73 -19.56 17.74
CA ASP A 24 -2.56 -20.82 18.47
C ASP A 24 -1.81 -21.90 17.67
N THR A 25 -1.90 -21.86 16.33
CA THR A 25 -1.20 -22.78 15.42
C THR A 25 0.25 -22.36 15.12
N GLU A 26 0.65 -21.14 15.47
CA GLU A 26 2.00 -20.59 15.24
C GLU A 26 2.54 -19.90 16.51
N PRO A 27 2.80 -20.66 17.60
CA PRO A 27 3.08 -20.09 18.92
C PRO A 27 4.40 -19.29 19.00
N ASP A 28 5.32 -19.55 18.08
CA ASP A 28 6.63 -18.87 18.01
C ASP A 28 6.56 -17.53 17.28
N LYS A 29 5.44 -17.21 16.62
CA LYS A 29 5.25 -15.96 15.88
C LYS A 29 4.29 -15.03 16.61
N VAL A 30 4.51 -13.74 16.41
CA VAL A 30 3.62 -12.68 16.88
C VAL A 30 3.21 -11.82 15.70
N TYR A 31 1.97 -11.36 15.72
CA TYR A 31 1.43 -10.45 14.72
C TYR A 31 1.21 -9.12 15.40
N ALA A 32 1.68 -8.02 14.82
CA ALA A 32 1.62 -6.73 15.50
C ALA A 32 1.26 -5.59 14.57
N THR A 33 0.68 -4.57 15.19
CA THR A 33 0.37 -3.27 14.60
C THR A 33 0.74 -2.18 15.59
N TYR A 34 0.94 -0.96 15.09
CA TYR A 34 1.23 0.20 15.92
C TYR A 34 -0.03 1.04 16.10
N VAL A 35 -0.44 1.24 17.35
CA VAL A 35 -1.62 2.03 17.72
C VAL A 35 -1.17 3.42 18.15
N VAL A 36 -1.85 4.45 17.64
CA VAL A 36 -1.67 5.85 18.04
C VAL A 36 -3.01 6.45 18.41
N THR A 37 -3.06 7.11 19.56
CA THR A 37 -4.17 7.98 20.01
C THR A 37 -3.67 9.42 20.03
N LEU A 38 -4.33 10.28 19.27
CA LEU A 38 -3.96 11.68 19.13
C LEU A 38 -4.43 12.48 20.35
N PRO A 39 -3.55 13.26 21.00
CA PRO A 39 -3.91 14.04 22.19
C PRO A 39 -4.76 15.28 21.87
N VAL A 40 -4.92 15.63 20.59
CA VAL A 40 -5.68 16.80 20.13
C VAL A 40 -6.61 16.35 19.01
N LYS A 41 -7.89 16.71 19.14
CA LYS A 41 -8.88 16.50 18.08
C LYS A 41 -8.41 17.17 16.80
N SER A 42 -8.15 16.35 15.79
CA SER A 42 -7.63 16.77 14.51
C SER A 42 -8.66 16.43 13.47
N ASP A 43 -9.28 17.46 12.91
CA ASP A 43 -10.12 17.32 11.72
C ASP A 43 -9.18 17.22 10.51
N LEU A 44 -8.87 15.98 10.12
CA LEU A 44 -7.91 15.74 9.05
C LEU A 44 -8.48 16.17 7.69
N THR A 45 -9.81 16.35 7.55
CA THR A 45 -10.41 16.87 6.31
C THR A 45 -9.86 18.25 5.93
N LYS A 46 -9.43 19.05 6.92
CA LYS A 46 -8.83 20.37 6.70
C LYS A 46 -7.42 20.32 6.09
N TYR A 47 -6.78 19.17 6.17
CA TYR A 47 -5.41 18.94 5.71
C TYR A 47 -5.35 17.98 4.52
N VAL A 48 -6.48 17.38 4.15
CA VAL A 48 -6.64 16.62 2.92
C VAL A 48 -6.69 17.59 1.74
N PRO A 49 -5.77 17.49 0.78
CA PRO A 49 -5.86 18.24 -0.46
C PRO A 49 -7.18 17.93 -1.19
N PRO A 50 -7.87 18.93 -1.78
CA PRO A 50 -9.19 18.72 -2.40
C PRO A 50 -9.24 17.61 -3.45
N PHE A 51 -8.12 17.32 -4.13
CA PHE A 51 -8.03 16.27 -5.14
C PHE A 51 -7.95 14.85 -4.56
N LEU A 52 -7.64 14.69 -3.26
CA LEU A 52 -7.66 13.39 -2.56
C LEU A 52 -8.98 13.15 -1.82
N ALA A 53 -9.84 14.17 -1.70
CA ALA A 53 -11.06 14.09 -0.90
C ALA A 53 -12.07 13.07 -1.46
N SER A 54 -12.15 12.90 -2.78
CA SER A 54 -13.02 11.89 -3.41
C SER A 54 -12.49 10.46 -3.29
N HIS A 55 -11.18 10.28 -3.08
CA HIS A 55 -10.52 8.97 -2.99
C HIS A 55 -10.40 8.43 -1.56
N LEU A 56 -10.61 9.29 -0.55
CA LEU A 56 -10.65 8.91 0.86
C LEU A 56 -12.05 8.46 1.32
N GLY A 57 -12.99 8.35 0.38
CA GLY A 57 -14.31 7.77 0.61
C GLY A 57 -15.12 8.43 1.73
N ASN A 58 -15.95 7.62 2.39
CA ASN A 58 -16.72 8.00 3.59
C ASN A 58 -15.90 7.88 4.89
N MET A 59 -14.56 7.80 4.80
CA MET A 59 -13.72 7.71 5.99
C MET A 59 -13.97 8.95 6.88
N PRO A 60 -14.35 8.80 8.16
CA PRO A 60 -14.71 9.89 9.05
C PRO A 60 -13.43 10.52 9.60
N LEU A 61 -12.70 11.17 8.69
CA LEU A 61 -11.47 11.91 8.94
C LEU A 61 -11.69 13.11 9.88
N SER A 62 -12.95 13.52 10.05
CA SER A 62 -13.36 14.62 10.91
C SER A 62 -13.24 14.32 12.40
N ASP A 63 -13.15 13.04 12.81
CA ASP A 63 -13.03 12.62 14.22
C ASP A 63 -11.99 11.51 14.43
N LEU A 64 -10.93 11.50 13.60
CA LEU A 64 -9.78 10.61 13.77
C LEU A 64 -9.02 10.96 15.05
N SER A 65 -9.36 10.27 16.13
CA SER A 65 -8.70 10.39 17.42
C SER A 65 -7.78 9.22 17.73
N ALA A 66 -7.98 8.05 17.11
CA ALA A 66 -7.10 6.90 17.24
C ALA A 66 -7.14 6.00 15.99
N PHE A 67 -6.03 5.34 15.69
CA PHE A 67 -5.90 4.41 14.57
C PHE A 67 -4.72 3.43 14.77
N ALA A 68 -4.70 2.36 13.95
CA ALA A 68 -3.63 1.36 13.90
C ALA A 68 -2.96 1.31 12.52
N MET A 69 -1.64 1.14 12.48
CA MET A 69 -0.84 1.02 11.26
C MET A 69 0.24 -0.07 11.41
N PRO A 70 0.30 -1.07 10.50
CA PRO A 70 -0.67 -1.36 9.44
C PRO A 70 -2.04 -1.80 10.01
N PRO A 71 -3.16 -1.59 9.30
CA PRO A 71 -4.51 -1.91 9.80
C PRO A 71 -4.73 -3.42 10.01
N VAL A 72 -4.05 -4.24 9.20
CA VAL A 72 -3.96 -5.68 9.43
C VAL A 72 -2.64 -5.94 10.16
N PRO A 73 -2.64 -6.55 11.36
CA PRO A 73 -1.41 -6.89 12.08
C PRO A 73 -0.50 -7.77 11.23
N GLU A 74 0.77 -7.38 11.11
CA GLU A 74 1.76 -8.09 10.32
C GLU A 74 2.60 -9.03 11.19
N GLY A 75 3.05 -10.13 10.60
CA GLY A 75 3.94 -11.07 11.28
C GLY A 75 5.28 -10.41 11.59
N ILE A 76 5.56 -10.22 12.88
CA ILE A 76 6.85 -9.75 13.38
C ILE A 76 7.58 -10.95 13.98
N GLY A 77 8.88 -11.07 13.70
CA GLY A 77 9.72 -12.23 14.01
C GLY A 77 9.40 -12.90 15.35
N SER A 78 9.91 -12.36 16.45
CA SER A 78 9.67 -12.91 17.80
C SER A 78 9.17 -11.88 18.80
N PHE A 79 8.51 -12.35 19.86
CA PHE A 79 8.07 -11.48 20.97
C PHE A 79 9.23 -10.69 21.61
N ALA A 80 10.43 -11.28 21.68
CA ALA A 80 11.61 -10.59 22.21
C ALA A 80 12.00 -9.34 21.39
N GLU A 81 11.73 -9.34 20.08
CA GLU A 81 11.98 -8.17 19.22
C GLU A 81 10.96 -7.05 19.50
N LEU A 82 9.68 -7.40 19.68
CA LEU A 82 8.64 -6.46 20.11
C LEU A 82 8.96 -5.81 21.46
N GLU A 83 9.39 -6.63 22.43
CA GLU A 83 9.79 -6.14 23.75
C GLU A 83 10.98 -5.16 23.65
N ARG A 84 11.99 -5.50 22.85
CA ARG A 84 13.12 -4.60 22.60
C ARG A 84 12.69 -3.29 21.92
N MET A 85 11.78 -3.34 20.94
CA MET A 85 11.29 -2.14 20.24
C MET A 85 10.48 -1.23 21.17
N SER A 86 9.55 -1.79 21.94
CA SER A 86 8.77 -1.02 22.93
C SER A 86 9.67 -0.41 24.01
N GLN A 87 10.78 -1.08 24.37
CA GLN A 87 11.79 -0.51 25.26
C GLN A 87 12.48 0.72 24.69
N LEU A 88 13.01 0.61 23.47
CA LEU A 88 13.78 1.66 22.82
C LEU A 88 12.96 2.93 22.55
N ARG A 89 11.69 2.75 22.20
CA ARG A 89 10.76 3.83 21.87
C ARG A 89 9.98 4.35 23.06
N GLU A 90 10.09 3.65 24.18
CA GLU A 90 9.23 3.84 25.34
C GLU A 90 7.74 3.74 24.99
N ASP A 91 7.37 2.82 24.08
CA ASP A 91 5.97 2.54 23.77
C ASP A 91 5.35 1.63 24.85
N ASP A 92 4.02 1.67 24.98
CA ASP A 92 3.29 0.58 25.65
C ASP A 92 3.40 -0.71 24.82
N LEU A 93 3.45 -1.86 25.48
CA LEU A 93 3.38 -3.17 24.82
C LEU A 93 2.08 -3.83 25.29
N VAL A 94 1.17 -4.03 24.33
CA VAL A 94 -0.20 -4.43 24.61
C VAL A 94 -0.50 -5.72 23.88
N TYR A 95 -0.96 -6.72 24.64
CA TYR A 95 -1.46 -7.96 24.11
C TYR A 95 -2.95 -7.85 23.80
N GLY A 96 -3.28 -8.00 22.51
CA GLY A 96 -4.63 -8.02 21.96
C GLY A 96 -5.22 -9.43 21.86
N GLY A 97 -4.66 -10.45 22.51
CA GLY A 97 -5.26 -11.78 22.53
C GLY A 97 -4.88 -12.70 21.37
N ASN A 98 -5.62 -13.81 21.26
CA ASN A 98 -5.40 -14.84 20.26
C ASN A 98 -6.21 -14.54 19.00
N MET A 99 -5.56 -14.59 17.84
CA MET A 99 -6.20 -14.45 16.52
C MET A 99 -6.27 -15.80 15.80
N PHE A 100 -7.23 -15.90 14.88
CA PHE A 100 -7.28 -16.98 13.90
C PHE A 100 -6.37 -16.62 12.73
N SER A 101 -5.46 -17.51 12.35
CA SER A 101 -4.67 -17.30 11.14
C SER A 101 -5.53 -17.40 9.89
N PHE A 102 -5.16 -16.62 8.87
CA PHE A 102 -5.68 -16.67 7.49
C PHE A 102 -7.01 -15.95 7.20
N ASP A 103 -7.58 -15.20 8.14
CA ASP A 103 -8.76 -14.35 7.89
C ASP A 103 -8.40 -12.86 8.07
N LEU A 104 -8.12 -12.16 6.96
CA LEU A 104 -7.69 -10.76 6.97
C LEU A 104 -8.76 -9.83 7.56
N ALA A 105 -10.03 -10.06 7.21
CA ALA A 105 -11.14 -9.23 7.69
C ALA A 105 -11.25 -9.33 9.21
N ARG A 106 -11.16 -10.56 9.74
CA ARG A 106 -11.22 -10.80 11.19
C ARG A 106 -10.00 -10.28 11.94
N MET A 107 -8.81 -10.36 11.34
CA MET A 107 -7.59 -9.78 11.93
C MET A 107 -7.69 -8.25 12.04
N MET A 108 -8.26 -7.60 11.03
CA MET A 108 -8.51 -6.16 11.05
C MET A 108 -9.58 -5.78 12.07
N GLU A 109 -10.70 -6.51 12.13
CA GLU A 109 -11.76 -6.30 13.12
C GLU A 109 -11.19 -6.34 14.55
N MET A 110 -10.37 -7.35 14.86
CA MET A 110 -9.68 -7.46 16.15
C MET A 110 -8.74 -6.30 16.45
N ALA A 111 -7.99 -5.82 15.44
CA ALA A 111 -7.12 -4.66 15.60
C ALA A 111 -7.95 -3.39 15.88
N THR A 112 -9.05 -3.19 15.15
CA THR A 112 -9.98 -2.08 15.34
C THR A 112 -10.62 -2.09 16.73
N GLU A 113 -11.11 -3.24 17.20
CA GLU A 113 -11.66 -3.36 18.56
C GLU A 113 -10.60 -3.00 19.62
N ALA A 114 -9.36 -3.49 19.46
CA ALA A 114 -8.28 -3.18 20.38
C ALA A 114 -7.88 -1.69 20.37
N VAL A 115 -7.92 -1.03 19.21
CA VAL A 115 -7.73 0.44 19.10
C VAL A 115 -8.81 1.19 19.87
N GLN A 116 -10.08 0.78 19.74
CA GLN A 116 -11.18 1.39 20.48
C GLN A 116 -10.99 1.25 22.01
N VAL A 117 -10.58 0.07 22.47
CA VAL A 117 -10.29 -0.16 23.90
C VAL A 117 -9.12 0.72 24.37
N TYR A 118 -7.98 0.68 23.67
CA TYR A 118 -6.79 1.43 24.06
C TYR A 118 -7.02 2.94 24.06
N SER A 119 -7.72 3.47 23.04
CA SER A 119 -8.05 4.89 22.96
C SER A 119 -9.06 5.33 24.04
N GLY A 120 -9.98 4.44 24.44
CA GLY A 120 -10.84 4.64 25.60
C GLY A 120 -10.04 4.84 26.88
N LEU A 121 -9.06 3.96 27.14
CA LEU A 121 -8.15 4.09 28.30
C LEU A 121 -7.38 5.41 28.28
N CYS A 122 -6.91 5.84 27.10
CA CYS A 122 -6.22 7.13 26.94
C CYS A 122 -7.14 8.32 27.24
N SER A 123 -8.39 8.27 26.77
CA SER A 123 -9.38 9.31 26.99
C SER A 123 -9.75 9.46 28.47
N ASP A 124 -9.91 8.32 29.16
CA ASP A 124 -10.19 8.26 30.60
C ASP A 124 -9.04 8.85 31.43
N ALA A 125 -7.80 8.46 31.11
CA ALA A 125 -6.60 8.94 31.81
C ALA A 125 -6.37 10.46 31.63
N LEU A 126 -6.70 11.00 30.46
CA LEU A 126 -6.60 12.44 30.17
C LEU A 126 -7.77 13.25 30.77
N ALA A 127 -8.73 12.61 31.45
CA ALA A 127 -9.97 13.23 31.94
C ALA A 127 -10.70 14.02 30.84
N MET A 128 -10.54 13.61 29.58
CA MET A 128 -11.20 14.22 28.44
C MET A 128 -12.64 13.70 28.42
N SER A 129 -13.59 14.53 28.87
CA SER A 129 -15.00 14.26 28.65
C SER A 129 -15.30 14.41 27.15
N SER A 130 -15.08 13.35 26.37
CA SER A 130 -15.36 13.32 24.94
C SER A 130 -15.72 11.91 24.51
N THR A 131 -16.66 11.83 23.57
CA THR A 131 -17.28 10.64 23.00
C THR A 131 -16.27 9.59 22.49
N PRO A 132 -16.59 8.29 22.60
CA PRO A 132 -15.73 7.21 22.13
C PRO A 132 -15.35 7.36 20.66
N ALA A 133 -14.14 6.91 20.30
CA ALA A 133 -13.57 6.87 18.96
C ALA A 133 -14.25 5.82 18.04
N GLU A 134 -15.59 5.81 18.02
CA GLU A 134 -16.41 4.79 17.37
C GLU A 134 -16.43 4.94 15.84
N GLY A 135 -16.22 6.16 15.30
CA GLY A 135 -16.36 6.42 13.87
C GLY A 135 -15.14 6.04 13.01
N ALA A 136 -13.93 6.41 13.44
CA ALA A 136 -12.73 6.31 12.61
C ALA A 136 -12.29 4.88 12.31
N ALA A 137 -12.16 4.05 13.34
CA ALA A 137 -11.65 2.69 13.19
C ALA A 137 -12.67 1.74 12.54
N ALA A 138 -13.97 2.00 12.75
CA ALA A 138 -15.05 1.23 12.12
C ALA A 138 -15.12 1.49 10.61
N ALA A 139 -15.04 2.75 10.17
CA ALA A 139 -15.12 3.09 8.76
C ALA A 139 -13.89 2.68 7.94
N ILE A 140 -12.68 2.71 8.52
CA ILE A 140 -11.48 2.12 7.90
C ILE A 140 -11.66 0.61 7.73
N GLY A 141 -12.32 -0.04 8.70
CA GLY A 141 -12.68 -1.45 8.63
C GLY A 141 -13.69 -1.76 7.53
N GLU A 142 -14.78 -0.99 7.45
CA GLU A 142 -15.85 -1.18 6.47
C GLU A 142 -15.36 -0.97 5.03
N GLU A 143 -14.57 0.07 4.75
CA GLU A 143 -14.08 0.37 3.40
C GLU A 143 -13.05 -0.68 2.91
N LEU A 144 -12.20 -1.19 3.80
CA LEU A 144 -11.26 -2.27 3.44
C LEU A 144 -11.96 -3.62 3.27
N ILE A 145 -13.03 -3.89 4.03
CA ILE A 145 -13.91 -5.06 3.83
C ILE A 145 -14.61 -4.96 2.47
N GLU A 146 -15.21 -3.82 2.12
CA GLU A 146 -15.81 -3.60 0.80
C GLU A 146 -14.79 -3.81 -0.34
N THR A 147 -13.55 -3.34 -0.16
CA THR A 147 -12.46 -3.53 -1.13
C THR A 147 -12.05 -5.00 -1.27
N LEU A 148 -12.05 -5.77 -0.18
CA LEU A 148 -11.72 -7.20 -0.16
C LEU A 148 -12.87 -8.07 -0.69
N GLU A 149 -14.13 -7.69 -0.44
CA GLU A 149 -15.33 -8.37 -0.95
C GLU A 149 -15.57 -8.10 -2.45
N SER A 150 -15.21 -6.90 -2.93
CA SER A 150 -15.25 -6.52 -4.34
C SER A 150 -14.33 -7.38 -5.23
N ALA A 151 -13.23 -7.91 -4.69
CA ALA A 151 -12.31 -8.79 -5.41
C ALA A 151 -12.91 -10.18 -5.78
N GLY A 152 -14.10 -10.52 -5.26
CA GLY A 152 -14.73 -11.84 -5.41
C GLY A 152 -15.92 -11.95 -6.37
N SER A 153 -16.47 -10.85 -6.90
CA SER A 153 -17.64 -10.95 -7.78
C SER A 153 -17.70 -9.79 -8.77
N ALA A 154 -17.17 -10.02 -9.97
CA ALA A 154 -17.39 -9.12 -11.10
C ALA A 154 -18.76 -9.41 -11.73
N ALA A 155 -19.69 -8.47 -11.60
CA ALA A 155 -20.77 -8.23 -12.55
C ALA A 155 -20.84 -6.71 -12.80
N PRO A 156 -21.10 -6.25 -14.05
CA PRO A 156 -20.83 -4.88 -14.45
C PRO A 156 -21.93 -3.93 -13.99
N GLU A 157 -21.57 -2.91 -13.23
CA GLU A 157 -22.37 -1.71 -13.02
C GLU A 157 -22.02 -0.64 -14.06
N PRO A 158 -22.96 0.26 -14.41
CA PRO A 158 -22.83 1.15 -15.57
C PRO A 158 -21.83 2.28 -15.30
N GLU A 159 -21.03 2.58 -16.32
CA GLU A 159 -19.99 3.62 -16.34
C GLU A 159 -20.51 5.01 -15.93
N PRO A 160 -19.83 5.72 -15.01
CA PRO A 160 -19.79 7.17 -15.03
C PRO A 160 -18.68 7.66 -15.97
N GLU A 161 -18.93 8.83 -16.58
CA GLU A 161 -18.10 9.54 -17.55
C GLU A 161 -16.66 9.82 -17.07
N PRO A 162 -15.69 10.08 -17.99
CA PRO A 162 -14.28 9.92 -17.70
C PRO A 162 -13.73 11.10 -16.88
N GLU A 163 -13.43 10.85 -15.61
CA GLU A 163 -12.50 11.69 -14.83
C GLU A 163 -11.05 11.25 -15.09
N LEU A 164 -10.57 11.50 -16.32
CA LEU A 164 -9.15 11.44 -16.65
C LEU A 164 -8.45 12.67 -16.06
N ASP A 165 -7.92 12.57 -14.83
CA ASP A 165 -6.74 13.36 -14.36
C ASP A 165 -6.38 13.10 -12.88
N GLY A 166 -7.22 12.46 -12.07
CA GLY A 166 -6.98 12.26 -10.63
C GLY A 166 -5.98 11.15 -10.29
N SER A 167 -6.13 9.96 -10.89
CA SER A 167 -5.32 8.76 -10.59
C SER A 167 -3.85 8.93 -10.99
N LEU A 168 -3.60 9.59 -12.13
CA LEU A 168 -2.25 9.87 -12.62
C LEU A 168 -1.45 10.75 -11.65
N ASN A 169 -2.12 11.67 -10.96
CA ASN A 169 -1.51 12.57 -9.96
C ASN A 169 -1.12 11.82 -8.67
N VAL A 170 -1.90 10.81 -8.26
CA VAL A 170 -1.56 9.97 -7.10
C VAL A 170 -0.34 9.11 -7.40
N ASN A 171 -0.32 8.48 -8.57
CA ASN A 171 0.79 7.64 -9.01
C ASN A 171 2.10 8.44 -9.17
N GLU A 172 2.04 9.69 -9.65
CA GLU A 172 3.21 10.58 -9.72
C GLU A 172 3.90 10.76 -8.35
N VAL A 173 3.10 11.00 -7.29
CA VAL A 173 3.63 11.14 -5.93
C VAL A 173 4.20 9.81 -5.43
N LEU A 174 3.50 8.68 -5.63
CA LEU A 174 3.98 7.36 -5.22
C LEU A 174 5.33 7.02 -5.86
N PHE A 175 5.46 7.21 -7.18
CA PHE A 175 6.70 6.94 -7.90
C PHE A 175 7.87 7.79 -7.39
N SER A 176 7.63 9.01 -6.87
CA SER A 176 8.69 9.85 -6.31
C SER A 176 9.37 9.26 -5.06
N PHE A 177 8.67 8.41 -4.30
CA PHE A 177 9.18 7.79 -3.07
C PHE A 177 9.77 6.39 -3.28
N MET A 178 9.59 5.79 -4.47
CA MET A 178 10.04 4.44 -4.78
C MET A 178 11.53 4.37 -5.12
N SER A 179 12.17 3.26 -4.75
CA SER A 179 13.51 2.95 -5.25
C SER A 179 13.49 2.67 -6.75
N GLU A 180 14.64 2.77 -7.43
CA GLU A 180 14.74 2.42 -8.86
C GLU A 180 14.31 0.97 -9.12
N SER A 181 14.65 0.04 -8.21
CA SER A 181 14.25 -1.37 -8.29
C SER A 181 12.74 -1.53 -8.22
N ASP A 182 12.08 -0.82 -7.30
CA ASP A 182 10.62 -0.90 -7.15
C ASP A 182 9.92 -0.29 -8.36
N LYS A 183 10.43 0.84 -8.88
CA LYS A 183 9.93 1.45 -10.13
C LYS A 183 10.03 0.49 -11.32
N LEU A 184 11.10 -0.30 -11.40
CA LEU A 184 11.25 -1.32 -12.44
C LEU A 184 10.30 -2.50 -12.26
N GLY A 185 10.01 -2.87 -11.00
CA GLY A 185 8.97 -3.84 -10.68
C GLY A 185 7.59 -3.38 -11.18
N GLU A 186 7.21 -2.14 -10.88
CA GLU A 186 5.96 -1.55 -11.36
C GLU A 186 5.93 -1.39 -12.88
N LEU A 187 7.02 -0.93 -13.50
CA LEU A 187 7.12 -0.86 -14.96
C LEU A 187 6.86 -2.22 -15.61
N SER A 188 7.38 -3.30 -15.04
CA SER A 188 7.18 -4.67 -15.54
C SER A 188 5.72 -5.11 -15.44
N LYS A 189 5.04 -4.75 -14.36
CA LYS A 189 3.60 -5.02 -14.14
C LYS A 189 2.73 -4.23 -15.13
N LEU A 190 2.97 -2.92 -15.26
CA LEU A 190 2.26 -2.05 -16.19
C LEU A 190 2.46 -2.50 -17.64
N LEU A 191 3.66 -2.94 -18.03
CA LEU A 191 3.88 -3.48 -19.38
C LEU A 191 3.14 -4.80 -19.62
N GLY A 192 3.04 -5.66 -18.61
CA GLY A 192 2.21 -6.87 -18.69
C GLY A 192 0.73 -6.54 -18.90
N GLN A 193 0.22 -5.56 -18.16
CA GLN A 193 -1.16 -5.05 -18.30
C GLN A 193 -1.39 -4.41 -19.68
N LEU A 194 -0.46 -3.58 -20.15
CA LEU A 194 -0.53 -2.96 -21.47
C LEU A 194 -0.61 -4.03 -22.57
N ARG A 195 0.24 -5.06 -22.51
CA ARG A 195 0.23 -6.15 -23.49
C ARG A 195 -1.08 -6.94 -23.46
N PHE A 196 -1.60 -7.22 -22.27
CA PHE A 196 -2.89 -7.88 -22.13
C PHE A 196 -4.04 -7.06 -22.72
N ALA A 197 -4.04 -5.73 -22.50
CA ALA A 197 -5.02 -4.83 -23.08
C ALA A 197 -4.91 -4.73 -24.61
N VAL A 198 -3.69 -4.64 -25.14
CA VAL A 198 -3.43 -4.64 -26.60
C VAL A 198 -3.90 -5.96 -27.23
N ASP A 199 -3.58 -7.11 -26.63
CA ASP A 199 -4.03 -8.43 -27.09
C ASP A 199 -5.57 -8.57 -27.02
N GLY A 200 -6.19 -8.01 -25.99
CA GLY A 200 -7.63 -7.95 -25.81
C GLY A 200 -8.34 -6.93 -26.71
N SER A 201 -7.61 -6.14 -27.50
CA SER A 201 -8.13 -5.00 -28.29
C SER A 201 -8.84 -3.93 -27.45
N ASP A 202 -8.50 -3.84 -26.16
CA ASP A 202 -9.03 -2.85 -25.22
C ASP A 202 -8.20 -1.55 -25.30
N GLN A 203 -8.58 -0.70 -26.26
CA GLN A 203 -7.87 0.54 -26.54
C GLN A 203 -8.01 1.59 -25.43
N ALA A 204 -9.09 1.53 -24.64
CA ALA A 204 -9.30 2.45 -23.52
C ALA A 204 -8.28 2.14 -22.42
N ASN A 205 -8.24 0.89 -21.96
CA ASN A 205 -7.31 0.43 -20.94
C ASN A 205 -5.84 0.54 -21.41
N ALA A 206 -5.55 0.20 -22.68
CA ALA A 206 -4.21 0.38 -23.24
C ALA A 206 -3.75 1.86 -23.25
N GLY A 207 -4.69 2.79 -23.44
CA GLY A 207 -4.45 4.23 -23.36
C GLY A 207 -4.13 4.70 -21.94
N GLU A 208 -4.90 4.22 -20.95
CA GLU A 208 -4.72 4.54 -19.53
C GLU A 208 -3.37 4.03 -19.01
N VAL A 209 -3.08 2.73 -19.21
CA VAL A 209 -1.81 2.12 -18.79
C VAL A 209 -0.62 2.79 -19.50
N SER A 210 -0.77 3.20 -20.77
CA SER A 210 0.25 3.96 -21.48
C SER A 210 0.54 5.33 -20.83
N ALA A 211 -0.51 6.03 -20.38
CA ALA A 211 -0.37 7.31 -19.69
C ALA A 211 0.35 7.12 -18.35
N GLU A 212 0.03 6.05 -17.62
CA GLU A 212 0.68 5.71 -16.36
C GLU A 212 2.17 5.38 -16.52
N ILE A 213 2.52 4.55 -17.53
CA ILE A 213 3.93 4.27 -17.88
C ILE A 213 4.68 5.56 -18.21
N THR A 214 4.02 6.51 -18.88
CA THR A 214 4.62 7.81 -19.22
C THR A 214 4.91 8.65 -17.96
N VAL A 215 4.03 8.62 -16.96
CA VAL A 215 4.25 9.28 -15.66
C VAL A 215 5.42 8.61 -14.93
N LEU A 216 5.42 7.27 -14.84
CA LEU A 216 6.52 6.51 -14.22
C LEU A 216 7.88 6.80 -14.86
N ALA A 217 7.91 6.91 -16.20
CA ALA A 217 9.11 7.21 -16.97
C ALA A 217 9.80 8.52 -16.56
N ARG A 218 9.05 9.53 -16.09
CA ARG A 218 9.60 10.81 -15.61
C ARG A 218 10.44 10.66 -14.33
N HIS A 219 10.28 9.57 -13.61
CA HIS A 219 11.00 9.27 -12.37
C HIS A 219 12.10 8.23 -12.54
N LEU A 220 12.41 7.84 -13.78
CA LEU A 220 13.48 6.92 -14.15
C LEU A 220 14.55 7.65 -14.98
N PRO A 221 15.81 7.20 -14.93
CA PRO A 221 16.89 7.79 -15.73
C PRO A 221 16.62 7.69 -17.25
N ASP A 222 16.96 8.73 -18.01
CA ASP A 222 16.74 8.77 -19.47
C ASP A 222 17.42 7.61 -20.24
N ASN A 223 18.56 7.12 -19.72
CA ASN A 223 19.29 6.00 -20.32
C ASN A 223 18.53 4.66 -20.23
N PHE A 224 17.43 4.58 -19.48
CA PHE A 224 16.54 3.42 -19.43
C PHE A 224 15.64 3.34 -20.67
N ARG A 225 15.44 4.46 -21.38
CA ARG A 225 14.69 4.50 -22.65
C ARG A 225 13.26 3.92 -22.53
N VAL A 226 12.57 4.24 -21.44
CA VAL A 226 11.22 3.72 -21.15
C VAL A 226 10.20 4.12 -22.22
N ASN A 227 10.34 5.28 -22.85
CA ASN A 227 9.47 5.71 -23.95
C ASN A 227 9.62 4.83 -25.19
N ASP A 228 10.85 4.44 -25.56
CA ASP A 228 11.08 3.49 -26.68
C ASP A 228 10.42 2.13 -26.38
N LEU A 229 10.52 1.67 -25.13
CA LEU A 229 9.89 0.44 -24.67
C LEU A 229 8.36 0.53 -24.74
N LEU A 230 7.77 1.66 -24.32
CA LEU A 230 6.34 1.91 -24.42
C LEU A 230 5.86 1.88 -25.88
N GLU A 231 6.59 2.50 -26.81
CA GLU A 231 6.26 2.46 -28.24
C GLU A 231 6.19 1.03 -28.77
N VAL A 232 7.18 0.21 -28.42
CA VAL A 232 7.24 -1.19 -28.82
C VAL A 232 6.10 -1.99 -28.19
N ALA A 233 5.77 -1.75 -26.92
CA ALA A 233 4.75 -2.51 -26.19
C ALA A 233 3.30 -2.27 -26.66
N ARG A 234 3.08 -1.30 -27.55
CA ARG A 234 1.77 -1.02 -28.17
C ARG A 234 1.41 -1.93 -29.34
N ASP A 235 2.33 -2.77 -29.80
CA ASP A 235 2.12 -3.79 -30.82
C ASP A 235 2.21 -5.19 -30.20
N ASN A 236 1.48 -6.16 -30.75
CA ASN A 236 1.45 -7.55 -30.29
C ASN A 236 2.21 -8.53 -31.20
N SER A 237 3.04 -8.03 -32.12
CA SER A 237 3.90 -8.89 -32.92
C SER A 237 4.90 -9.68 -32.06
N GLU A 238 5.38 -10.81 -32.58
CA GLU A 238 6.47 -11.55 -31.92
C GLU A 238 7.75 -10.69 -31.81
N ARG A 239 7.97 -9.82 -32.78
CA ARG A 239 9.10 -8.87 -32.80
C ARG A 239 8.97 -7.84 -31.69
N SER A 240 7.79 -7.24 -31.51
CA SER A 240 7.57 -6.29 -30.41
C SER A 240 7.73 -6.96 -29.04
N SER A 241 7.27 -8.21 -28.92
CA SER A 241 7.42 -9.01 -27.72
C SER A 241 8.88 -9.26 -27.35
N GLN A 242 9.73 -9.56 -28.33
CA GLN A 242 11.16 -9.73 -28.14
C GLN A 242 11.86 -8.42 -27.80
N LEU A 243 11.54 -7.34 -28.51
CA LEU A 243 12.09 -6.00 -28.24
C LEU A 243 11.74 -5.53 -26.82
N ALA A 244 10.48 -5.65 -26.40
CA ALA A 244 10.04 -5.24 -25.07
C ALA A 244 10.79 -6.00 -23.95
N LYS A 245 11.01 -7.30 -24.14
CA LYS A 245 11.81 -8.12 -23.22
C LYS A 245 13.26 -7.60 -23.12
N LEU A 246 13.91 -7.35 -24.26
CA LEU A 246 15.28 -6.86 -24.28
C LEU A 246 15.42 -5.49 -23.60
N TYR A 247 14.47 -4.58 -23.83
CA TYR A 247 14.43 -3.28 -23.15
C TYR A 247 14.29 -3.43 -21.64
N ILE A 248 13.37 -4.27 -21.15
CA ILE A 248 13.19 -4.48 -19.71
C ILE A 248 14.42 -5.13 -19.07
N ASP A 249 14.96 -6.18 -19.68
CA ASP A 249 16.18 -6.83 -19.20
C ASP A 249 17.32 -5.81 -19.11
N ARG A 250 17.45 -4.91 -20.11
CA ARG A 250 18.45 -3.85 -20.11
C ARG A 250 18.25 -2.86 -18.97
N CYS A 251 17.02 -2.46 -18.67
CA CYS A 251 16.72 -1.57 -17.55
C CYS A 251 17.14 -2.20 -16.20
N PHE A 252 16.87 -3.49 -16.00
CA PHE A 252 17.33 -4.20 -14.80
C PHE A 252 18.87 -4.28 -14.71
N ARG A 253 19.57 -4.51 -15.83
CA ARG A 253 21.05 -4.50 -15.85
C ARG A 253 21.62 -3.13 -15.51
N LEU A 254 21.03 -2.05 -16.03
CA LEU A 254 21.43 -0.69 -15.69
C LEU A 254 21.22 -0.38 -14.21
N SER A 255 20.06 -0.76 -13.65
CA SER A 255 19.77 -0.56 -12.22
C SER A 255 20.71 -1.36 -11.31
N ALA A 256 21.17 -2.54 -11.76
CA ALA A 256 22.17 -3.34 -11.05
C ALA A 256 23.61 -2.83 -11.20
N GLY A 257 23.86 -1.78 -12.01
CA GLY A 257 25.20 -1.27 -12.31
C GLY A 257 26.02 -2.12 -13.28
N GLU A 258 25.37 -3.04 -14.01
CA GLU A 258 26.02 -3.95 -14.97
C GLU A 258 26.06 -3.34 -16.38
N GLU A 259 26.76 -2.21 -16.55
CA GLU A 259 26.80 -1.43 -17.79
C GLU A 259 27.19 -2.26 -19.03
N GLY A 260 28.18 -3.15 -18.91
CA GLY A 260 28.63 -4.00 -20.02
C GLY A 260 27.53 -4.95 -20.53
N ALA A 261 26.75 -5.55 -19.64
CA ALA A 261 25.63 -6.41 -20.02
C ALA A 261 24.47 -5.60 -20.64
N ALA A 262 24.25 -4.37 -20.14
CA ALA A 262 23.27 -3.46 -20.70
C ALA A 262 23.65 -2.99 -22.12
N ASP A 263 24.94 -2.84 -22.42
CA ASP A 263 25.44 -2.48 -23.75
C ASP A 263 25.27 -3.64 -24.76
N GLU A 264 25.53 -4.88 -24.34
CA GLU A 264 25.26 -6.06 -25.17
C GLU A 264 23.77 -6.16 -25.55
N LEU A 265 22.87 -5.90 -24.59
CA LEU A 265 21.43 -5.85 -24.85
C LEU A 265 21.06 -4.67 -25.76
N ALA A 266 21.72 -3.52 -25.63
CA ALA A 266 21.49 -2.37 -26.52
C ALA A 266 21.83 -2.71 -27.98
N ILE A 267 22.90 -3.45 -28.22
CA ILE A 267 23.29 -3.93 -29.56
C ILE A 267 22.22 -4.89 -30.11
N GLN A 268 21.74 -5.83 -29.29
CA GLN A 268 20.68 -6.76 -29.69
C GLN A 268 19.37 -6.04 -30.06
N ILE A 269 18.98 -5.04 -29.26
CA ILE A 269 17.82 -4.19 -29.54
C ILE A 269 17.99 -3.50 -30.91
N GLN A 270 19.16 -2.93 -31.18
CA GLN A 270 19.40 -2.24 -32.45
C GLN A 270 19.34 -3.20 -33.64
N LEU A 271 20.01 -4.37 -33.54
CA LEU A 271 19.98 -5.40 -34.58
C LEU A 271 18.56 -5.87 -34.89
N LEU A 272 17.71 -6.00 -33.87
CA LEU A 272 16.32 -6.42 -34.04
C LEU A 272 15.43 -5.28 -34.56
N ARG A 273 15.76 -4.01 -34.32
CA ARG A 273 15.10 -2.84 -34.95
C ARG A 273 15.48 -2.69 -36.44
N ASP A 274 16.68 -3.12 -36.83
CA ASP A 274 17.16 -3.00 -38.22
C ASP A 274 16.71 -4.15 -39.15
N GLN A 275 16.13 -5.22 -38.60
CA GLN A 275 15.54 -6.33 -39.35
C GLN A 275 14.09 -5.99 -39.73
N ASP A 276 13.87 -5.36 -40.88
CA ASP A 276 12.52 -5.16 -41.45
C ASP A 276 11.78 -6.49 -41.71
#